data_AF-A0A397T264-F1
#
_entry.id   AF-A0A397T264-F1
#
_cell.length_a   1.000
_cell.length_b   1.000
_cell.length_c   1.000
_cell.angle_alpha   90.00
_cell.angle_beta   90.00
_cell.angle_gamma   90.00
#
_symmetry.space_group_name_H-M   'P 1'
#
loop_
_entity.id
_entity.type
_entity.pdbx_description
1 polymer ?
#
loop_
_entity_poly.entity_id
_entity_poly.type
_entity_poly.pdbx_seq_one_letter_code
_entity_poly.pdbx_strand_id
1 'polypeptide(L)'
;MSLQNSSGFFKFNKNHYYHVCYKLVQENNPENHDDYDYEFFYTQNDPELIYHIKCKLFSTTTIVRILNKKIYDLDFDMNELKHKYSLTLHQKLNLDQNLRQSLPHYLRNSSNENSLIINQNHNFLNKLEFFYHISDEDNIFHVTCKMNLQDVIDDDYDFEFFFLKNQNNNSEIIYVTCKLLSSSLVINILNKETYGIDFDVNELKQRHLLSLHQKLKLEQNLKHFLFRVNN
;
A
#
# COMPACT_ATOMS: atom_id res chain seq x y z
N MET A 1 18.22 17.99 11.11
CA MET A 1 17.49 18.44 9.90
C MET A 1 16.15 18.93 10.39
N SER A 2 15.87 20.24 10.36
CA SER A 2 14.68 20.82 11.01
C SER A 2 13.39 20.45 10.26
N LEU A 3 12.47 19.78 10.95
CA LEU A 3 11.11 19.43 10.50
C LEU A 3 10.27 20.71 10.29
N GLN A 4 10.56 21.54 9.30
CA GLN A 4 9.80 22.77 9.10
C GLN A 4 8.40 22.51 8.55
N ASN A 5 8.24 21.49 7.69
CA ASN A 5 6.97 20.92 7.22
C ASN A 5 7.27 19.55 6.59
N SER A 6 6.65 18.48 7.07
CA SER A 6 6.81 17.18 6.41
C SER A 6 5.62 16.25 6.63
N SER A 7 5.54 15.27 5.73
CA SER A 7 4.48 14.28 5.70
C SER A 7 5.07 12.90 5.51
N GLY A 8 4.39 11.87 6.02
CA GLY A 8 4.81 10.48 5.89
C GLY A 8 3.65 9.50 6.05
N PHE A 9 3.74 8.35 5.41
CA PHE A 9 3.00 7.16 5.78
C PHE A 9 3.69 6.43 6.92
N PHE A 10 2.88 5.97 7.86
CA PHE A 10 3.31 5.24 9.06
C PHE A 10 2.37 4.09 9.35
N LYS A 11 2.89 3.06 10.03
CA LYS A 11 2.11 1.95 10.57
C LYS A 11 2.62 1.63 11.95
N PHE A 12 1.82 1.98 12.97
CA PHE A 12 2.17 1.81 14.39
C PHE A 12 1.48 0.61 15.04
N ASN A 13 0.57 -0.06 14.31
CA ASN A 13 -0.11 -1.26 14.75
C ASN A 13 -0.38 -2.18 13.54
N LYS A 14 -0.82 -3.42 13.79
CA LYS A 14 -0.94 -4.43 12.73
C LYS A 14 -1.95 -4.08 11.63
N ASN A 15 -2.91 -3.19 11.90
CA ASN A 15 -4.13 -3.08 11.09
C ASN A 15 -4.35 -1.72 10.43
N HIS A 16 -3.53 -0.71 10.74
CA HIS A 16 -3.84 0.67 10.35
C HIS A 16 -2.62 1.38 9.77
N TYR A 17 -2.80 1.92 8.57
CA TYR A 17 -1.86 2.81 7.92
C TYR A 17 -2.31 4.26 8.15
N TYR A 18 -1.36 5.12 8.47
CA TYR A 18 -1.62 6.52 8.78
C TYR A 18 -0.80 7.39 7.83
N HIS A 19 -1.46 8.29 7.12
CA HIS A 19 -0.79 9.43 6.52
C HIS A 19 -0.76 10.54 7.57
N VAL A 20 0.44 11.02 7.89
CA VAL A 20 0.65 12.01 8.95
C VAL A 20 1.34 13.20 8.32
N CYS A 21 0.73 14.37 8.48
CA CYS A 21 1.30 15.66 8.15
C CYS A 21 1.64 16.37 9.44
N TYR A 22 2.78 17.04 9.52
CA TYR A 22 3.08 17.91 10.64
C TYR A 22 3.72 19.22 10.14
N LYS A 23 3.24 20.31 10.73
CA LYS A 23 3.53 21.68 10.31
C LYS A 23 3.95 22.49 11.52
N LEU A 24 5.01 23.30 11.41
CA LEU A 24 5.30 24.28 12.45
C LEU A 24 4.24 25.40 12.39
N VAL A 25 3.63 25.72 13.53
CA VAL A 25 2.65 26.80 13.63
C VAL A 25 3.39 28.15 13.55
N GLN A 26 3.05 28.96 12.54
CA GLN A 26 3.49 30.36 12.43
C GLN A 26 2.24 31.25 12.47
N GLU A 27 2.31 32.36 13.20
CA GLU A 27 1.17 33.19 13.68
C GLU A 27 0.15 33.68 12.64
N ASN A 28 0.33 33.50 11.32
CA ASN A 28 -0.52 34.14 10.31
C ASN A 28 -0.86 33.27 9.10
N ASN A 29 -1.42 32.07 9.30
CA ASN A 29 -1.98 31.32 8.17
C ASN A 29 -3.40 30.82 8.49
N PRO A 30 -4.45 31.30 7.80
CA PRO A 30 -5.80 30.77 7.98
C PRO A 30 -5.78 29.29 7.58
N GLU A 31 -6.10 28.42 8.55
CA GLU A 31 -6.19 26.99 8.30
C GLU A 31 -7.37 26.70 7.37
N ASN A 32 -7.08 26.12 6.20
CA ASN A 32 -8.11 25.39 5.48
C ASN A 32 -8.57 24.24 6.38
N HIS A 33 -9.89 24.10 6.52
CA HIS A 33 -10.53 22.96 7.17
C HIS A 33 -10.27 21.70 6.34
N ASP A 34 -9.06 21.16 6.48
CA ASP A 34 -8.66 19.94 5.82
C ASP A 34 -9.40 18.74 6.43
N ASP A 35 -9.69 17.75 5.59
CA ASP A 35 -10.48 16.58 5.90
C ASP A 35 -9.67 15.50 6.65
N TYR A 36 -9.14 15.80 7.83
CA TYR A 36 -8.35 14.83 8.61
C TYR A 36 -9.21 14.10 9.67
N ASP A 37 -8.78 12.87 10.01
CA ASP A 37 -9.50 11.99 10.94
C ASP A 37 -9.14 12.29 12.41
N TYR A 38 -7.93 12.78 12.62
CA TYR A 38 -7.46 13.21 13.92
C TYR A 38 -6.40 14.29 13.77
N GLU A 39 -6.40 15.25 14.69
CA GLU A 39 -5.38 16.28 14.77
C GLU A 39 -5.06 16.60 16.24
N PHE A 40 -3.83 17.02 16.49
CA PHE A 40 -3.37 17.45 17.81
C PHE A 40 -2.15 18.36 17.68
N PHE A 41 -1.86 19.11 18.76
CA PHE A 41 -0.68 19.95 18.86
C PHE A 41 0.40 19.28 19.70
N TYR A 42 1.66 19.47 19.31
CA TYR A 42 2.83 18.91 20.00
C TYR A 42 3.90 19.98 20.16
N THR A 43 4.40 20.13 21.38
CA THR A 43 5.55 20.99 21.72
C THR A 43 6.70 20.10 22.19
N GLN A 44 7.90 20.35 21.69
CA GLN A 44 9.10 19.60 22.10
C GLN A 44 10.14 20.53 22.69
N ASN A 45 10.37 20.43 24.01
CA ASN A 45 11.42 21.08 24.80
C ASN A 45 11.42 22.62 24.80
N ASP A 46 11.22 23.24 23.63
CA ASP A 46 11.01 24.65 23.40
C ASP A 46 9.50 24.94 23.32
N PRO A 47 8.93 25.71 24.26
CA PRO A 47 7.51 26.08 24.23
C PRO A 47 7.14 26.98 23.05
N GLU A 48 8.11 27.58 22.36
CA GLU A 48 7.89 28.42 21.17
C GLU A 48 7.74 27.58 19.88
N LEU A 49 8.13 26.29 19.92
CA LEU A 49 8.00 25.36 18.78
C LEU A 49 6.77 24.47 18.92
N ILE A 50 5.64 24.95 18.38
CA ILE A 50 4.38 24.22 18.32
C ILE A 50 4.24 23.56 16.95
N TYR A 51 4.13 22.23 16.93
CA TYR A 51 3.78 21.45 15.75
C TYR A 51 2.29 21.15 15.74
N HIS A 52 1.61 21.46 14.65
CA HIS A 52 0.26 20.96 14.34
C HIS A 52 0.40 19.65 13.58
N ILE A 53 -0.13 18.57 14.15
CA ILE A 53 -0.04 17.23 13.59
C ILE A 53 -1.44 16.84 13.13
N LYS A 54 -1.57 16.51 11.84
CA LYS A 54 -2.81 16.06 11.20
C LYS A 54 -2.64 14.63 10.69
N CYS A 55 -3.61 13.78 10.97
CA CYS A 55 -3.55 12.35 10.71
C CYS A 55 -4.76 11.90 9.88
N LYS A 56 -4.51 11.08 8.87
CA LYS A 56 -5.55 10.40 8.09
C LYS A 56 -5.32 8.90 8.09
N LEU A 57 -6.37 8.15 8.41
CA LEU A 57 -6.38 6.70 8.48
C LEU A 57 -6.68 6.11 7.11
N PHE A 58 -5.93 5.08 6.73
CA PHE A 58 -6.14 4.32 5.51
C PHE A 58 -6.36 2.85 5.84
N SER A 59 -7.40 2.26 5.24
CA SER A 59 -7.62 0.81 5.28
C SER A 59 -6.61 0.09 4.39
N THR A 60 -6.33 -1.19 4.69
CA THR A 60 -5.48 -2.05 3.86
C THR A 60 -5.95 -2.09 2.40
N THR A 61 -7.27 -2.11 2.16
CA THR A 61 -7.86 -2.00 0.81
C THR A 61 -7.47 -0.71 0.09
N THR A 62 -7.55 0.43 0.78
CA THR A 62 -7.15 1.70 0.19
C THR A 62 -5.66 1.73 -0.09
N ILE A 63 -4.82 1.17 0.78
CA ILE A 63 -3.38 1.04 0.55
C ILE A 63 -3.09 0.18 -0.68
N VAL A 64 -3.72 -0.99 -0.82
CA VAL A 64 -3.57 -1.83 -2.01
C VAL A 64 -3.99 -1.09 -3.28
N ARG A 65 -5.08 -0.31 -3.22
CA ARG A 65 -5.53 0.52 -4.34
C ARG A 65 -4.51 1.60 -4.70
N ILE A 66 -3.92 2.28 -3.71
CA ILE A 66 -2.86 3.28 -3.92
C ILE A 66 -1.62 2.61 -4.54
N LEU A 67 -1.18 1.49 -3.98
CA LEU A 67 -0.03 0.74 -4.51
C LEU A 67 -0.27 0.30 -5.96
N ASN A 68 -1.43 -0.28 -6.25
CA ASN A 68 -1.77 -0.69 -7.60
C ASN A 68 -1.78 0.48 -8.58
N LYS A 69 -2.37 1.62 -8.18
CA LYS A 69 -2.42 2.84 -8.99
C LYS A 69 -1.03 3.46 -9.18
N LYS A 70 -0.15 3.43 -8.17
CA LYS A 70 1.16 4.10 -8.22
C LYS A 70 2.21 3.25 -8.94
N ILE A 71 2.20 1.93 -8.76
CA ILE A 71 3.25 1.01 -9.24
C ILE A 71 2.92 0.42 -10.61
N TYR A 72 1.67 0.07 -10.90
CA TYR A 72 1.36 -0.46 -12.24
C TYR A 72 1.12 0.63 -13.29
N ASP A 73 1.45 1.87 -12.92
CA ASP A 73 1.66 3.03 -13.80
C ASP A 73 3.12 3.60 -13.75
N LEU A 74 4.08 3.01 -12.99
CA LEU A 74 5.55 3.32 -13.00
C LEU A 74 6.42 2.18 -12.38
N ASP A 75 7.61 1.92 -12.93
CA ASP A 75 8.47 0.76 -12.60
C ASP A 75 9.06 0.77 -11.16
N PHE A 76 8.92 -0.35 -10.44
CA PHE A 76 9.38 -0.53 -9.04
C PHE A 76 10.65 -1.39 -8.95
N ASP A 77 11.53 -1.05 -8.01
CA ASP A 77 12.75 -1.82 -7.78
C ASP A 77 12.46 -3.17 -7.09
N MET A 78 12.37 -4.22 -7.90
CA MET A 78 12.13 -5.61 -7.50
C MET A 78 13.16 -6.16 -6.50
N ASN A 79 14.31 -5.49 -6.30
CA ASN A 79 15.32 -5.94 -5.36
C ASN A 79 14.86 -5.94 -3.89
N GLU A 80 13.85 -5.12 -3.55
CA GLU A 80 13.28 -5.09 -2.19
C GLU A 80 12.32 -6.27 -1.90
N LEU A 81 11.90 -7.02 -2.93
CA LEU A 81 11.02 -8.20 -2.78
C LEU A 81 11.77 -9.48 -2.41
N LYS A 82 13.09 -9.44 -2.21
CA LYS A 82 13.91 -10.66 -2.10
C LYS A 82 13.79 -11.45 -0.79
N HIS A 83 12.88 -11.05 0.10
CA HIS A 83 12.73 -11.66 1.41
C HIS A 83 11.69 -12.78 1.38
N LYS A 84 12.12 -14.03 1.58
CA LYS A 84 11.21 -15.18 1.65
C LYS A 84 10.51 -15.27 3.01
N TYR A 85 9.19 -15.23 3.02
CA TYR A 85 8.34 -15.41 4.18
C TYR A 85 7.69 -16.80 4.19
N SER A 86 7.62 -17.43 5.36
CA SER A 86 6.89 -18.68 5.53
C SER A 86 5.43 -18.38 5.85
N LEU A 87 4.54 -18.66 4.89
CA LEU A 87 3.09 -18.57 5.10
C LEU A 87 2.55 -19.80 5.84
N THR A 88 1.62 -19.57 6.76
CA THR A 88 0.85 -20.65 7.38
C THR A 88 -0.02 -21.38 6.34
N LEU A 89 -0.41 -22.62 6.62
CA LEU A 89 -1.31 -23.36 5.73
C LEU A 89 -2.65 -22.63 5.52
N HIS A 90 -3.19 -22.04 6.58
CA HIS A 90 -4.43 -21.27 6.51
C HIS A 90 -4.29 -20.09 5.55
N GLN A 91 -3.21 -19.32 5.65
CA GLN A 91 -2.90 -18.20 4.75
C GLN A 91 -2.83 -18.63 3.28
N LYS A 92 -2.15 -19.76 3.01
CA LYS A 92 -2.02 -20.30 1.66
C LYS A 92 -3.38 -20.69 1.07
N LEU A 93 -4.20 -21.41 1.84
CA LEU A 93 -5.55 -21.82 1.41
C LEU A 93 -6.47 -20.62 1.19
N ASN A 94 -6.43 -19.65 2.10
CA ASN A 94 -7.25 -18.44 2.01
C ASN A 94 -6.85 -17.60 0.78
N LEU A 95 -5.54 -17.44 0.54
CA LEU A 95 -5.00 -16.73 -0.62
C LEU A 95 -5.38 -17.41 -1.94
N ASP A 96 -5.19 -18.73 -2.04
CA ASP A 96 -5.58 -19.50 -3.24
C ASP A 96 -7.09 -19.38 -3.53
N GLN A 97 -7.93 -19.56 -2.51
CA GLN A 97 -9.39 -19.48 -2.67
C GLN A 97 -9.86 -18.09 -3.14
N ASN A 98 -9.37 -17.03 -2.49
CA ASN A 98 -9.77 -15.66 -2.83
C ASN A 98 -9.24 -15.21 -4.20
N LEU A 99 -8.01 -15.60 -4.54
CA LEU A 99 -7.46 -15.33 -5.87
C LEU A 99 -8.22 -16.10 -6.95
N ARG A 100 -8.57 -17.38 -6.75
CA ARG A 100 -9.39 -18.13 -7.72
C ARG A 100 -10.73 -17.46 -8.03
N GLN A 101 -11.34 -16.80 -7.03
CA GLN A 101 -12.60 -16.09 -7.21
C GLN A 101 -12.43 -14.75 -7.92
N SER A 102 -11.32 -14.05 -7.70
CA SER A 102 -11.10 -12.69 -8.22
C SER A 102 -10.29 -12.63 -9.52
N LEU A 103 -9.36 -13.57 -9.75
CA LEU A 103 -8.53 -13.67 -10.95
C LEU A 103 -9.31 -13.63 -12.27
N PRO A 104 -10.48 -14.30 -12.42
CA PRO A 104 -11.26 -14.21 -13.65
C PRO A 104 -11.61 -12.76 -14.04
N HIS A 105 -11.83 -11.88 -13.06
CA HIS A 105 -12.12 -10.48 -13.32
C HIS A 105 -10.88 -9.74 -13.81
N TYR A 106 -9.74 -9.89 -13.14
CA TYR A 106 -8.46 -9.29 -13.55
C TYR A 106 -8.03 -9.75 -14.95
N LEU A 107 -8.20 -11.04 -15.24
CA LEU A 107 -7.81 -11.66 -16.52
C LEU A 107 -8.80 -11.42 -17.67
N ARG A 108 -10.02 -10.94 -17.38
CA ARG A 108 -11.00 -10.52 -18.40
C ARG A 108 -10.76 -9.08 -18.84
N ASN A 109 -10.35 -8.22 -17.91
CA ASN A 109 -10.07 -6.82 -18.23
C ASN A 109 -8.77 -6.65 -19.05
N SER A 110 -7.87 -7.64 -19.03
CA SER A 110 -6.68 -7.64 -19.90
C SER A 110 -6.97 -7.94 -21.38
N SER A 111 -8.18 -8.41 -21.72
CA SER A 111 -8.57 -8.81 -23.09
C SER A 111 -9.54 -7.84 -23.78
N ASN A 112 -10.11 -6.88 -23.06
CA ASN A 112 -10.97 -5.84 -23.62
C ASN A 112 -10.19 -4.53 -23.72
N GLU A 113 -9.75 -4.18 -24.92
CA GLU A 113 -9.32 -2.82 -25.25
C GLU A 113 -10.44 -1.83 -24.84
N ASN A 114 -10.08 -0.81 -24.05
CA ASN A 114 -10.84 0.42 -23.70
C ASN A 114 -11.19 0.67 -22.23
N SER A 115 -10.70 -0.08 -21.24
CA SER A 115 -10.73 0.42 -19.85
C SER A 115 -9.55 -0.06 -19.02
N LEU A 116 -8.42 0.62 -19.24
CA LEU A 116 -7.28 0.90 -18.36
C LEU A 116 -6.19 1.35 -19.35
N ILE A 117 -5.93 2.65 -19.43
CA ILE A 117 -4.86 3.18 -20.28
C ILE A 117 -3.55 2.76 -19.63
N ILE A 118 -3.11 1.53 -19.91
CA ILE A 118 -1.79 1.00 -19.59
C ILE A 118 -0.92 1.36 -20.79
N ASN A 119 -0.16 2.44 -20.67
CA ASN A 119 0.69 2.91 -21.75
C ASN A 119 1.97 2.05 -21.85
N GLN A 120 1.96 1.20 -22.88
CA GLN A 120 3.05 0.97 -23.84
C GLN A 120 4.39 0.47 -23.30
N ASN A 121 4.50 -0.86 -23.18
CA ASN A 121 5.64 -1.63 -23.66
C ASN A 121 5.16 -3.04 -24.06
N HIS A 122 5.45 -3.48 -25.28
CA HIS A 122 4.84 -4.61 -26.01
C HIS A 122 5.03 -6.04 -25.43
N ASN A 123 5.26 -6.23 -24.12
CA ASN A 123 5.41 -7.54 -23.46
C ASN A 123 4.17 -8.02 -22.65
N PHE A 124 3.06 -7.27 -22.68
CA PHE A 124 1.88 -7.48 -21.80
C PHE A 124 1.09 -8.78 -21.99
N LEU A 125 1.35 -9.57 -23.04
CA LEU A 125 0.54 -10.78 -23.28
C LEU A 125 0.86 -11.96 -22.36
N ASN A 126 2.01 -11.95 -21.66
CA ASN A 126 2.46 -13.15 -20.92
C ASN A 126 2.55 -12.98 -19.40
N LYS A 127 2.38 -11.76 -18.86
CA LYS A 127 2.58 -11.47 -17.44
C LYS A 127 1.62 -10.39 -16.94
N LEU A 128 0.91 -10.67 -15.84
CA LEU A 128 0.06 -9.72 -15.10
C LEU A 128 0.57 -9.63 -13.67
N GLU A 129 0.73 -8.41 -13.15
CA GLU A 129 1.21 -8.16 -11.80
C GLU A 129 0.29 -7.18 -11.08
N PHE A 130 0.01 -7.43 -9.80
CA PHE A 130 -0.82 -6.57 -8.98
C PHE A 130 -0.57 -6.81 -7.48
N PHE A 131 -0.86 -5.83 -6.64
CA PHE A 131 -0.98 -5.99 -5.21
C PHE A 131 -2.38 -6.49 -4.84
N TYR A 132 -2.43 -7.37 -3.86
CA TYR A 132 -3.65 -7.99 -3.37
C TYR A 132 -3.64 -8.03 -1.84
N HIS A 133 -4.80 -7.90 -1.20
CA HIS A 133 -4.93 -8.20 0.22
C HIS A 133 -6.15 -9.08 0.46
N ILE A 134 -6.08 -9.87 1.53
CA ILE A 134 -7.23 -10.63 2.04
C ILE A 134 -7.83 -9.80 3.18
N SER A 135 -9.15 -9.62 3.18
CA SER A 135 -9.85 -8.73 4.12
C SER A 135 -9.64 -9.07 5.60
N ASP A 136 -9.33 -10.32 5.92
CA ASP A 136 -9.25 -10.79 7.31
C ASP A 136 -7.83 -10.80 7.90
N GLU A 137 -6.79 -10.55 7.09
CA GLU A 137 -5.41 -10.86 7.49
C GLU A 137 -4.41 -9.70 7.44
N ASP A 138 -4.80 -8.47 7.08
CA ASP A 138 -3.94 -7.26 6.95
C ASP A 138 -2.66 -7.40 6.12
N ASN A 139 -2.47 -8.57 5.53
CA ASN A 139 -1.34 -8.97 4.72
C ASN A 139 -1.56 -8.47 3.31
N ILE A 140 -0.54 -7.79 2.77
CA ILE A 140 -0.51 -7.34 1.39
C ILE A 140 0.46 -8.25 0.64
N PHE A 141 0.01 -8.77 -0.48
CA PHE A 141 0.75 -9.66 -1.35
C PHE A 141 1.02 -8.95 -2.67
N HIS A 142 2.22 -9.10 -3.20
CA HIS A 142 2.50 -8.88 -4.61
C HIS A 142 2.20 -10.18 -5.36
N VAL A 143 1.31 -10.13 -6.35
CA VAL A 143 0.84 -11.27 -7.12
C VAL A 143 1.34 -11.12 -8.55
N THR A 144 1.99 -12.16 -9.05
CA THR A 144 2.44 -12.24 -10.44
C THR A 144 1.81 -13.47 -11.10
N CYS A 145 1.08 -13.24 -12.18
CA CYS A 145 0.50 -14.27 -13.03
C CYS A 145 1.30 -14.35 -14.34
N LYS A 146 1.86 -15.53 -14.65
CA LYS A 146 2.59 -15.82 -15.89
C LYS A 146 1.79 -16.79 -16.76
N MET A 147 1.56 -16.44 -18.02
CA MET A 147 0.89 -17.29 -19.02
C MET A 147 1.87 -18.17 -19.79
N ASN A 148 3.14 -17.77 -19.88
CA ASN A 148 4.21 -18.59 -20.45
C ASN A 148 5.13 -19.15 -19.35
N LEU A 149 5.32 -20.47 -19.34
CA LEU A 149 6.13 -21.20 -18.36
C LEU A 149 7.63 -21.22 -18.71
N GLN A 150 8.05 -20.71 -19.88
CA GLN A 150 9.46 -20.74 -20.29
C GLN A 150 10.40 -19.91 -19.40
N ASP A 151 9.87 -18.94 -18.62
CA ASP A 151 10.65 -18.01 -17.78
C ASP A 151 10.47 -18.25 -16.26
N VAL A 152 10.15 -19.48 -15.86
CA VAL A 152 10.04 -19.86 -14.43
C VAL A 152 11.41 -20.30 -13.92
N ILE A 153 12.31 -19.34 -13.74
CA ILE A 153 13.67 -19.56 -13.19
C ILE A 153 13.84 -18.88 -11.82
N ASP A 154 12.86 -18.08 -11.38
CA ASP A 154 12.97 -17.30 -10.14
C ASP A 154 12.11 -17.90 -9.01
N ASP A 155 12.76 -18.60 -8.08
CA ASP A 155 12.16 -19.32 -6.93
C ASP A 155 11.88 -18.42 -5.70
N ASP A 156 11.97 -17.10 -5.88
CA ASP A 156 11.88 -16.13 -4.78
C ASP A 156 10.44 -15.68 -4.48
N TYR A 157 9.53 -16.64 -4.35
CA TYR A 157 8.15 -16.42 -3.94
C TYR A 157 7.83 -17.16 -2.63
N ASP A 158 6.81 -16.68 -1.93
CA ASP A 158 6.38 -17.24 -0.63
C ASP A 158 5.29 -18.30 -0.82
N PHE A 159 4.55 -18.18 -1.91
CA PHE A 159 3.53 -19.14 -2.32
C PHE A 159 3.33 -19.12 -3.82
N GLU A 160 2.96 -20.27 -4.38
CA GLU A 160 2.72 -20.47 -5.80
C GLU A 160 1.58 -21.47 -6.01
N PHE A 161 0.89 -21.35 -7.14
CA PHE A 161 -0.09 -22.33 -7.59
C PHE A 161 -0.39 -22.18 -9.08
N PHE A 162 -1.01 -23.20 -9.66
CA PHE A 162 -1.55 -23.14 -11.02
C PHE A 162 -3.04 -22.79 -11.02
N PHE A 163 -3.42 -21.92 -11.94
CA PHE A 163 -4.79 -21.50 -12.20
C PHE A 163 -5.18 -21.87 -13.63
N LEU A 164 -6.27 -22.63 -13.78
CA LEU A 164 -6.80 -22.99 -15.09
C LEU A 164 -7.83 -21.93 -15.52
N LYS A 165 -7.49 -21.14 -16.54
CA LYS A 165 -8.41 -20.20 -17.16
C LYS A 165 -9.18 -20.91 -18.27
N ASN A 166 -10.49 -21.04 -18.10
CA ASN A 166 -11.37 -21.59 -19.13
C ASN A 166 -12.11 -20.45 -19.84
N GLN A 167 -11.80 -20.22 -21.12
CA GLN A 167 -12.53 -19.27 -21.98
C GLN A 167 -12.85 -19.93 -23.32
N ASN A 168 -14.14 -19.96 -23.68
CA ASN A 168 -14.62 -20.33 -25.02
C ASN A 168 -13.94 -21.58 -25.64
N ASN A 169 -13.90 -22.69 -24.88
CA ASN A 169 -13.30 -23.98 -25.26
C ASN A 169 -11.77 -24.04 -25.37
N ASN A 170 -11.05 -23.00 -24.94
CA ASN A 170 -9.61 -23.07 -24.72
C ASN A 170 -9.30 -23.00 -23.21
N SER A 171 -8.40 -23.87 -22.75
CA SER A 171 -7.91 -23.90 -21.38
C SER A 171 -6.47 -23.43 -21.36
N GLU A 172 -6.23 -22.31 -20.68
CA GLU A 172 -4.90 -21.76 -20.49
C GLU A 172 -4.45 -21.98 -19.04
N ILE A 173 -3.24 -22.50 -18.85
CA ILE A 173 -2.64 -22.67 -17.53
C ILE A 173 -1.88 -21.39 -17.21
N ILE A 174 -2.28 -20.75 -16.12
CA ILE A 174 -1.63 -19.56 -15.59
C ILE A 174 -0.89 -19.97 -14.33
N TYR A 175 0.39 -19.65 -14.27
CA TYR A 175 1.21 -19.84 -13.10
C TYR A 175 1.17 -18.58 -12.24
N VAL A 176 0.70 -18.73 -11.00
CA VAL A 176 0.50 -17.62 -10.06
C VAL A 176 1.53 -17.74 -8.95
N THR A 177 2.27 -16.66 -8.72
CA THR A 177 3.22 -16.53 -7.61
C THR A 177 2.80 -15.37 -6.73
N CYS A 178 3.05 -15.51 -5.44
CA CYS A 178 2.66 -14.54 -4.42
C CYS A 178 3.85 -14.26 -3.50
N LYS A 179 4.09 -12.97 -3.25
CA LYS A 179 5.09 -12.49 -2.28
C LYS A 179 4.40 -11.68 -1.19
N LEU A 180 4.55 -12.09 0.07
CA LEU A 180 4.08 -11.32 1.22
C LEU A 180 4.99 -10.11 1.42
N LEU A 181 4.38 -8.95 1.62
CA LEU A 181 5.10 -7.72 1.91
C LEU A 181 5.07 -7.43 3.41
N SER A 182 6.25 -7.17 3.98
CA SER A 182 6.31 -6.61 5.32
C SER A 182 5.66 -5.23 5.37
N SER A 183 5.09 -4.89 6.52
CA SER A 183 4.52 -3.56 6.74
C SER A 183 5.54 -2.44 6.54
N SER A 184 6.81 -2.68 6.90
CA SER A 184 7.92 -1.75 6.64
C SER A 184 8.17 -1.55 5.15
N LEU A 185 8.17 -2.63 4.35
CA LEU A 185 8.33 -2.54 2.91
C LEU A 185 7.17 -1.76 2.27
N VAL A 186 5.92 -2.06 2.65
CA VAL A 186 4.75 -1.31 2.18
C VAL A 186 4.87 0.18 2.48
N ILE A 187 5.27 0.55 3.71
CA ILE A 187 5.48 1.96 4.10
C ILE A 187 6.59 2.60 3.27
N ASN A 188 7.70 1.88 3.04
CA ASN A 188 8.82 2.40 2.26
C ASN A 188 8.39 2.69 0.82
N ILE A 189 7.69 1.75 0.18
CA ILE A 189 7.13 1.92 -1.17
C ILE A 189 6.21 3.13 -1.19
N LEU A 190 5.24 3.19 -0.26
CA LEU A 190 4.31 4.32 -0.18
C LEU A 190 5.04 5.64 -0.02
N ASN A 191 5.99 5.75 0.92
CA ASN A 191 6.73 6.98 1.16
C ASN A 191 7.58 7.39 -0.05
N LYS A 192 8.24 6.42 -0.69
CA LYS A 192 9.08 6.65 -1.88
C LYS A 192 8.25 7.16 -3.07
N GLU A 193 7.17 6.47 -3.41
CA GLU A 193 6.33 6.80 -4.56
C GLU A 193 5.43 8.02 -4.34
N THR A 194 5.19 8.38 -3.07
CA THR A 194 4.33 9.50 -2.70
C THR A 194 5.10 10.82 -2.61
N TYR A 195 6.21 10.85 -1.86
CA TYR A 195 6.91 12.10 -1.58
C TYR A 195 7.89 12.48 -2.72
N GLY A 196 7.61 11.93 -3.91
CA GLY A 196 8.20 12.25 -5.20
C GLY A 196 7.20 12.56 -6.34
N ILE A 197 5.86 12.65 -6.12
CA ILE A 197 4.81 13.37 -6.91
C ILE A 197 3.40 13.16 -6.28
N ASP A 198 2.54 14.19 -6.43
CA ASP A 198 1.28 14.49 -5.73
C ASP A 198 0.18 13.39 -5.65
N PHE A 199 -0.72 13.54 -4.67
CA PHE A 199 -1.86 12.65 -4.42
C PHE A 199 -3.14 13.10 -5.13
N ASP A 200 -4.01 12.14 -5.47
CA ASP A 200 -5.37 12.45 -5.87
C ASP A 200 -6.18 12.91 -4.64
N VAL A 201 -6.55 14.19 -4.65
CA VAL A 201 -7.23 14.92 -3.58
C VAL A 201 -8.54 14.24 -3.13
N ASN A 202 -9.15 13.39 -3.94
CA ASN A 202 -10.41 12.73 -3.59
C ASN A 202 -10.25 11.59 -2.57
N GLU A 203 -9.07 10.96 -2.48
CA GLU A 203 -8.78 9.95 -1.45
C GLU A 203 -8.52 10.59 -0.09
N LEU A 204 -8.04 11.84 -0.10
CA LEU A 204 -7.84 12.66 1.09
C LEU A 204 -9.14 13.24 1.67
N LYS A 205 -10.30 13.02 1.03
CA LYS A 205 -11.61 13.59 1.43
C LYS A 205 -12.55 12.61 2.16
N GLN A 206 -12.11 11.39 2.46
CA GLN A 206 -12.94 10.44 3.23
C GLN A 206 -12.61 10.49 4.72
N ARG A 207 -13.55 10.93 5.57
CA ARG A 207 -13.37 10.92 7.04
C ARG A 207 -13.62 9.54 7.64
N HIS A 208 -12.68 9.08 8.45
CA HIS A 208 -12.82 7.91 9.31
C HIS A 208 -12.88 8.32 10.79
N LEU A 209 -13.87 7.79 11.51
CA LEU A 209 -13.97 7.96 12.95
C LEU A 209 -12.97 7.04 13.66
N LEU A 210 -11.87 7.62 14.16
CA LEU A 210 -10.94 6.93 15.05
C LEU A 210 -11.54 6.79 16.45
N SER A 211 -11.49 5.58 17.01
CA SER A 211 -11.78 5.34 18.43
C SER A 211 -10.79 6.10 19.32
N LEU A 212 -11.20 6.42 20.56
CA LEU A 212 -10.33 7.08 21.54
C LEU A 212 -9.03 6.31 21.78
N HIS A 213 -9.09 4.97 21.84
CA HIS A 213 -7.90 4.13 22.01
C HIS A 213 -6.93 4.25 20.83
N GLN A 214 -7.44 4.24 19.58
CA GLN A 214 -6.61 4.45 18.39
C GLN A 214 -5.96 5.84 18.39
N LYS A 215 -6.70 6.88 18.78
CA LYS A 215 -6.18 8.26 18.89
C LYS A 215 -5.03 8.35 19.88
N LEU A 216 -5.22 7.87 21.12
CA LEU A 216 -4.19 7.92 22.16
C LEU A 216 -2.94 7.11 21.78
N LYS A 217 -3.11 5.93 21.20
CA LYS A 217 -1.98 5.10 20.75
C LYS A 217 -1.23 5.75 19.59
N LEU A 218 -1.94 6.34 18.62
CA LEU A 218 -1.34 7.06 17.51
C LEU A 218 -0.52 8.25 18.02
N GLU A 219 -1.11 9.06 18.90
CA GLU A 219 -0.47 10.22 19.50
C GLU A 219 0.80 9.84 20.28
N GLN A 220 0.76 8.81 21.12
CA GLN A 220 1.92 8.35 21.88
C GLN A 220 3.08 7.90 20.97
N ASN A 221 2.77 7.13 19.93
CA ASN A 221 3.79 6.66 18.99
C ASN A 221 4.40 7.81 18.18
N LEU A 222 3.57 8.78 17.76
CA LEU A 222 4.04 9.96 17.04
C LEU A 222 4.90 10.86 17.91
N LYS A 223 4.50 11.12 19.17
CA LYS A 223 5.31 11.89 20.13
C LYS A 223 6.69 11.26 20.33
N HIS A 224 6.74 9.94 20.48
CA HIS A 224 8.01 9.22 20.63
C HIS A 224 8.85 9.21 19.34
N PHE A 225 8.23 9.10 18.16
CA PHE A 225 8.93 9.22 16.87
C PHE A 225 9.54 10.61 16.69
N LEU A 226 8.75 11.67 16.88
CA LEU A 226 9.20 13.06 16.75
C LEU A 226 10.30 13.40 17.74
N PHE A 227 10.18 12.92 18.98
CA PHE A 227 11.23 13.04 19.99
C PHE A 227 12.57 12.45 19.51
N ARG A 228 12.56 11.30 18.83
CA ARG A 228 13.77 10.66 18.31
C ARG A 228 14.38 11.37 17.11
N VAL A 229 13.57 11.97 16.25
CA VAL A 229 14.07 12.62 15.02
C VAL A 229 14.65 14.02 15.30
N ASN A 230 14.21 14.66 16.38
CA ASN A 230 14.67 15.99 16.80
C ASN A 230 15.86 15.96 17.78
N ASN A 231 16.39 14.78 18.14
CA ASN A 231 17.62 14.59 18.93
C ASN A 231 18.72 14.00 18.05
#